data_AF-K1RXD1-F1
#
_entry.id   AF-K1RXD1-F1
#
_cell.length_a   1.000
_cell.length_b   1.000
_cell.length_c   1.000
_cell.angle_alpha   90.00
_cell.angle_beta   90.00
_cell.angle_gamma   90.00
#
_symmetry.space_group_name_H-M   'P 1'
#
loop_
_entity.id
_entity.type
_entity.pdbx_description
1 polymer ?
#
loop_
_entity_poly.entity_id
_entity_poly.type
_entity_poly.pdbx_seq_one_letter_code
_entity_poly.pdbx_strand_id
1 'polypeptide(L)'
;MDRLRREWYEGSDGSYEHYNWTRYYALNLHSVFYRGTLEWRCFESTLHAGKVRANITLALAISAQAINQSRTVMRKTEISENPAFTFRTFLLR
;
A
#
# COMPACT_ATOMS: atom_id res chain seq x y z
N MET A 1 2.88 2.07 17.90
CA MET A 1 2.66 3.05 16.82
C MET A 1 3.77 4.09 16.74
N ASP A 2 4.35 4.54 17.87
CA ASP A 2 5.40 5.58 17.85
C ASP A 2 6.67 5.19 17.10
N ARG A 3 7.10 3.92 17.18
CA ARG A 3 8.24 3.42 16.39
C ARG A 3 7.95 3.58 14.89
N LEU A 4 6.80 3.09 14.41
CA LEU A 4 6.41 3.20 13.00
C LEU A 4 6.35 4.66 12.55
N ARG A 5 5.80 5.55 13.40
CA ARG A 5 5.78 7.00 13.14
C ARG A 5 7.19 7.56 12.98
N ARG A 6 8.10 7.23 13.90
CA ARG A 6 9.49 7.70 13.87
C ARG A 6 10.23 7.20 12.63
N GLU A 7 10.09 5.93 12.27
CA GLU A 7 10.73 5.37 11.06
C GLU A 7 10.17 6.04 9.79
N TRP A 8 8.84 6.26 9.75
CA TRP A 8 8.18 6.90 8.61
C TRP A 8 8.65 8.35 8.37
N TYR A 9 8.90 9.10 9.44
CA TYR A 9 9.39 10.48 9.38
C TYR A 9 10.91 10.59 9.59
N GLU A 10 11.66 9.49 9.40
CA GLU A 10 13.13 9.48 9.45
C GLU A 10 13.72 10.08 10.74
N GLY A 11 13.09 9.82 11.88
CA GLY A 11 13.53 10.31 13.19
C GLY A 11 12.92 11.65 13.63
N SER A 12 12.31 12.39 12.70
CA SER A 12 11.55 13.62 13.00
C SER A 12 10.07 13.31 13.34
N ASP A 13 9.29 14.31 13.75
CA ASP A 13 7.83 14.17 13.89
C ASP A 13 7.10 15.10 12.92
N GLY A 14 6.89 14.60 11.70
CA GLY A 14 6.11 15.28 10.65
C GLY A 14 4.62 14.98 10.69
N SER A 15 4.08 14.40 11.78
CA SER A 15 2.69 13.95 11.83
C SER A 15 1.65 15.07 11.88
N TYR A 16 2.05 16.25 12.34
CA TYR A 16 1.20 17.44 12.36
C TYR A 16 1.37 18.33 11.12
N GLU A 17 2.30 18.00 10.24
CA GLU A 17 2.59 18.80 9.06
C GLU A 17 1.62 18.49 7.92
N HIS A 18 0.77 19.45 7.59
CA HIS A 18 -0.13 19.35 6.45
C HIS A 18 0.59 19.09 5.12
N TYR A 19 1.81 19.62 4.93
CA TYR A 19 2.58 19.49 3.69
C TYR A 19 3.87 18.69 3.84
N ASN A 20 3.83 17.58 4.59
CA ASN A 20 4.99 16.69 4.67
C ASN A 20 5.19 15.90 3.36
N TRP A 21 6.42 15.84 2.88
CA TRP A 21 6.78 15.18 1.62
C TRP A 21 6.55 13.66 1.64
N THR A 22 6.62 13.00 2.81
CA THR A 22 6.35 11.56 2.93
C THR A 22 4.91 11.20 2.52
N ARG A 23 4.01 12.19 2.45
CA ARG A 23 2.64 11.98 1.96
C ARG A 23 2.61 11.54 0.49
N TYR A 24 3.66 11.74 -0.30
CA TYR A 24 3.67 11.45 -1.74
C TYR A 24 4.16 10.06 -2.11
N TYR A 25 4.35 9.16 -1.13
CA TYR A 25 4.56 7.75 -1.42
C TYR A 25 3.30 7.07 -1.96
N ALA A 26 3.51 6.03 -2.77
CA ALA A 26 2.49 5.12 -3.27
C ALA A 26 1.54 4.61 -2.16
N LEU A 27 2.12 4.25 -1.01
CA LEU A 27 1.41 3.92 0.21
C LEU A 27 1.66 5.04 1.23
N ASN A 28 0.67 5.90 1.45
CA ASN A 28 0.83 7.03 2.36
C ASN A 28 0.43 6.63 3.80
N LEU A 29 1.43 6.37 4.66
CA LEU A 29 1.20 6.07 6.07
C LEU A 29 0.94 7.30 6.95
N HIS A 30 1.11 8.53 6.43
CA HIS A 30 0.72 9.74 7.17
C HIS A 30 -0.76 9.71 7.57
N SER A 31 -1.62 9.17 6.69
CA SER A 31 -3.06 9.03 6.96
C SER A 31 -3.36 8.11 8.16
N VAL A 32 -2.44 7.19 8.49
CA VAL A 32 -2.57 6.29 9.64
C VAL A 32 -2.44 7.07 10.94
N PHE A 33 -1.46 7.99 11.02
CA PHE A 33 -1.21 8.77 12.24
C PHE A 33 -2.22 9.89 12.46
N TYR A 34 -2.84 10.38 11.38
CA TYR A 34 -3.82 11.47 11.44
C TYR A 34 -5.28 10.98 11.53
N ARG A 35 -5.68 10.01 10.71
CA ARG A 35 -7.08 9.55 10.57
C ARG A 35 -7.30 8.08 10.93
N GLY A 36 -6.25 7.34 11.27
CA GLY A 36 -6.34 5.90 11.48
C GLY A 36 -6.65 5.11 10.21
N THR A 37 -6.39 5.70 9.03
CA THR A 37 -6.70 5.09 7.73
C THR A 37 -5.45 4.93 6.88
N LEU A 38 -5.46 3.95 5.98
CA LEU A 38 -4.41 3.74 5.00
C LEU A 38 -4.80 4.36 3.66
N GLU A 39 -3.89 5.12 3.04
CA GLU A 39 -4.16 5.86 1.80
C GLU A 39 -3.27 5.35 0.66
N TRP A 40 -3.88 4.80 -0.39
CA TRP A 40 -3.21 4.40 -1.63
C TRP A 40 -3.19 5.56 -2.63
N ARG A 41 -2.00 5.97 -3.08
CA ARG A 41 -1.77 7.11 -3.99
C ARG A 41 -1.35 6.73 -5.41
N CYS A 42 -1.55 5.47 -5.80
CA CYS A 42 -1.12 4.96 -7.11
C CYS A 42 -2.15 5.15 -8.23
N PHE A 43 -3.23 5.92 -8.00
CA PHE A 43 -4.32 6.06 -8.96
C PHE A 43 -4.20 7.38 -9.74
N GLU A 44 -3.87 7.26 -11.03
CA GLU A 44 -3.67 8.41 -11.94
C GLU A 44 -4.97 9.08 -12.43
N SER A 45 -6.12 8.76 -11.82
CA SER A 45 -7.46 9.24 -12.18
C SER A 45 -7.95 8.79 -13.58
N THR A 46 -9.18 8.28 -13.65
CA THR A 46 -9.82 7.92 -14.92
C THR A 46 -11.34 7.82 -14.76
N LEU A 47 -12.09 8.12 -15.82
CA LEU A 47 -13.55 7.95 -15.88
C LEU A 47 -13.98 6.53 -16.29
N HIS A 48 -13.03 5.66 -16.66
CA HIS A 48 -13.36 4.29 -17.04
C HIS A 48 -13.69 3.43 -15.81
N ALA A 49 -14.97 3.11 -15.63
CA ALA A 49 -15.47 2.39 -14.45
C ALA A 49 -14.71 1.08 -14.16
N GLY A 50 -14.34 0.32 -15.20
CA GLY A 50 -13.56 -0.91 -15.03
C GLY A 50 -12.16 -0.69 -14.45
N LYS A 51 -11.50 0.44 -14.76
CA LYS A 51 -10.16 0.78 -14.26
C LYS A 51 -10.24 1.27 -12.81
N VAL A 52 -11.26 2.07 -12.49
CA VAL A 52 -11.55 2.49 -11.11
C VAL A 52 -11.79 1.27 -10.22
N ARG A 53 -12.71 0.38 -10.64
CA ARG A 53 -13.01 -0.86 -9.92
C ARG A 53 -11.76 -1.72 -9.72
N ALA A 54 -10.96 -1.93 -10.77
CA ALA A 54 -9.74 -2.71 -10.67
C ALA A 54 -8.74 -2.14 -9.65
N ASN A 55 -8.57 -0.82 -9.58
CA ASN A 55 -7.70 -0.17 -8.60
C ASN A 55 -8.20 -0.35 -7.16
N ILE A 56 -9.51 -0.18 -6.94
CA ILE A 56 -10.13 -0.39 -5.63
C ILE A 56 -9.96 -1.86 -5.20
N THR A 57 -10.27 -2.81 -6.08
CA THR A 57 -10.10 -4.24 -5.81
C THR A 57 -8.64 -4.57 -5.50
N LEU A 58 -7.69 -3.99 -6.24
CA LEU A 58 -6.27 -4.22 -6.01
C LEU A 58 -5.83 -3.73 -4.63
N ALA A 59 -6.18 -2.51 -4.25
CA ALA A 59 -5.89 -1.94 -2.94
C ALA A 59 -6.46 -2.79 -1.80
N LEU A 60 -7.70 -3.25 -1.94
CA LEU A 60 -8.35 -4.13 -0.97
C LEU A 60 -7.67 -5.51 -0.88
N ALA A 61 -7.31 -6.10 -2.03
CA ALA A 61 -6.67 -7.41 -2.07
C ALA A 61 -5.29 -7.39 -1.38
N ILE A 62 -4.45 -6.39 -1.67
CA ILE A 62 -3.15 -6.24 -1.01
C ILE A 62 -3.32 -6.01 0.50
N SER A 63 -4.31 -5.21 0.89
CA SER A 63 -4.59 -4.93 2.32
C SER A 63 -5.06 -6.20 3.06
N ALA A 64 -5.99 -6.95 2.47
CA ALA A 64 -6.49 -8.20 3.04
C ALA A 64 -5.36 -9.23 3.17
N GLN A 65 -4.52 -9.35 2.14
CA GLN A 65 -3.35 -10.18 2.17
C GLN A 65 -2.40 -9.81 3.32
N ALA A 66 -2.05 -8.52 3.46
CA ALA A 66 -1.15 -8.06 4.53
C ALA A 66 -1.72 -8.35 5.93
N ILE A 67 -3.04 -8.31 6.11
CA ILE A 67 -3.71 -8.64 7.39
C ILE A 67 -3.67 -10.14 7.67
N ASN A 68 -3.89 -10.97 6.65
CA ASN A 68 -4.00 -12.42 6.82
C ASN A 68 -2.64 -13.13 6.91
N GLN A 69 -1.58 -12.50 6.41
CA GLN A 69 -0.25 -13.09 6.41
C GLN A 69 0.43 -13.03 7.78
N SER A 70 1.03 -14.15 8.20
CA SER A 70 1.82 -14.20 9.45
C SER A 70 3.18 -13.51 9.34
N ARG A 71 3.71 -13.38 8.12
CA ARG A 71 5.02 -12.77 7.84
C ARG A 71 5.12 -12.30 6.39
N THR A 72 5.94 -11.29 6.17
CA THR A 72 6.37 -10.87 4.83
C THR A 72 7.65 -11.63 4.47
N VAL A 73 7.68 -12.25 3.28
CA VAL A 73 8.88 -12.92 2.76
C VAL A 73 9.32 -12.23 1.48
N MET A 74 10.56 -11.76 1.42
CA MET A 74 11.18 -11.20 0.22
C MET A 74 11.67 -12.32 -0.71
N ARG A 75 10.79 -13.25 -1.10
CA ARG A 75 11.12 -14.30 -2.08
C ARG A 75 10.38 -14.00 -3.36
N LYS A 76 11.14 -13.83 -4.45
CA LYS A 76 10.55 -13.70 -5.79
C LYS A 76 9.81 -15.01 -6.10
N THR A 77 8.55 -14.92 -6.49
CA THR A 77 7.82 -16.08 -6.97
C THR A 77 8.50 -16.60 -8.24
N GLU A 78 8.87 -17.89 -8.26
CA GLU A 78 9.74 -18.49 -9.28
C GLU A 78 9.08 -18.59 -10.67
N ILE A 79 7.75 -18.41 -10.76
CA ILE A 79 7.01 -18.43 -12.03
C ILE A 79 7.23 -17.10 -12.76
N SER A 80 8.12 -17.10 -13.75
CA SER A 80 8.46 -15.93 -14.58
C SER A 80 7.70 -15.86 -15.91
N GLU A 81 7.17 -16.98 -16.40
CA GLU A 81 6.58 -17.09 -17.75
C GLU A 81 5.23 -16.37 -17.90
N ASN A 82 4.47 -16.21 -16.81
CA ASN A 82 3.19 -15.51 -16.82
C ASN A 82 3.06 -14.55 -15.63
N PRO A 83 3.50 -13.29 -15.79
CA PRO A 83 3.47 -12.29 -14.72
C PRO A 83 2.06 -12.04 -14.14
N ALA A 84 1.02 -12.10 -14.97
CA ALA A 84 -0.36 -11.88 -14.52
C ALA A 84 -0.86 -13.02 -13.62
N PHE A 85 -0.54 -14.26 -13.99
CA PHE A 85 -0.83 -15.42 -13.15
C PHE A 85 -0.04 -15.40 -11.85
N THR A 86 1.26 -15.07 -11.93
CA THR A 86 2.13 -14.92 -10.76
C THR A 86 1.62 -13.86 -9.79
N PHE A 87 1.14 -12.72 -10.31
CA PHE A 87 0.57 -11.66 -9.49
C PHE A 87 -0.76 -12.07 -8.86
N ARG A 88 -1.63 -12.75 -9.61
CA ARG A 88 -2.91 -13.27 -9.08
C ARG A 88 -2.68 -14.28 -7.96
N THR A 89 -1.77 -15.23 -8.15
CA THR A 89 -1.44 -16.23 -7.11
C THR A 89 -0.80 -15.58 -5.90
N PHE A 90 0.03 -14.55 -6.09
CA PHE A 90 0.51 -13.72 -4.99
C PHE A 90 -0.68 -13.16 -4.21
N LEU A 91 -1.61 -12.43 -4.81
CA LEU A 91 -2.75 -11.82 -4.10
C LEU A 91 -3.68 -12.81 -3.36
N LEU A 92 -3.63 -14.10 -3.69
CA LEU A 92 -4.46 -15.14 -3.08
C LEU A 92 -3.76 -15.90 -1.92
N ARG A 93 -2.50 -15.58 -1.61
CA ARG A 93 -1.74 -16.17 -0.49
C ARG A 93 -1.95 -15.42 0.81
#